data_AF-A0A7L4QQX2-F1
#
_entry.id   AF-A0A7L4QQX2-F1
#
_cell.length_a   1.000
_cell.length_b   1.000
_cell.length_c   1.000
_cell.angle_alpha   90.00
_cell.angle_beta   90.00
_cell.angle_gamma   90.00
#
_symmetry.space_group_name_H-M   'P 1'
#
loop_
_entity.id
_entity.type
_entity.pdbx_description
1 polymer ?
#
loop_
_entity_poly.entity_id
_entity_poly.type
_entity_poly.pdbx_seq_one_letter_code
_entity_poly.pdbx_strand_id
1 'polypeptide(L)' 'MPEATLLFSDIISLLTSGDSETRITAIAALGRLGDIRAIEPLFRVCMDEDNLVKQAAHEALAAIAMKSR' A
#
# COMPACT_ATOMS: atom_id res chain seq x y z
N MET A 1 12.43 10.88 20.13
CA MET A 1 12.16 10.54 18.71
C MET A 1 11.06 9.51 18.75
N PRO A 2 9.79 9.81 18.44
CA PRO A 2 8.81 8.75 18.35
C PRO A 2 9.24 7.89 17.15
N GLU A 3 9.64 6.66 17.42
CA GLU A 3 9.81 5.63 16.40
C GLU A 3 8.57 5.67 15.51
N ALA A 4 8.81 5.65 14.20
CA ALA A 4 7.81 5.72 13.14
C ALA A 4 6.85 4.52 13.20
N THR A 5 6.04 4.46 14.25
CA THR A 5 4.89 3.58 14.39
C THR A 5 3.78 4.26 13.59
N LEU A 6 3.97 4.35 12.27
CA LEU A 6 2.86 4.59 11.37
C LEU A 6 1.90 3.44 11.62
N LEU A 7 0.76 3.75 12.22
CA LEU A 7 -0.25 2.74 12.46
C LEU A 7 -0.75 2.25 11.11
N PHE A 8 -1.25 1.01 11.08
CA PHE A 8 -1.85 0.45 9.87
C PHE A 8 -2.87 1.42 9.24
N SER A 9 -3.66 2.13 10.06
CA SER A 9 -4.59 3.18 9.64
C SER A 9 -3.93 4.36 8.94
N ASP A 10 -2.73 4.74 9.39
CA ASP A 10 -2.01 5.91 8.88
C ASP A 10 -1.41 5.59 7.50
N ILE A 11 -0.93 4.36 7.30
CA ILE A 11 -0.42 3.93 5.98
C ILE A 11 -1.58 3.83 4.98
N ILE A 12 -2.77 3.43 5.43
CA ILE A 12 -3.97 3.36 4.57
C ILE A 12 -4.41 4.76 4.11
N SER A 13 -4.35 5.78 4.96
CA SER A 13 -4.73 7.14 4.55
C SER A 13 -3.78 7.71 3.48
N LEU A 14 -2.49 7.36 3.56
CA LEU A 14 -1.47 7.72 2.58
C LEU A 14 -1.69 7.12 1.18
N LEU A 15 -2.53 6.08 1.05
CA LEU A 15 -2.90 5.55 -0.26
C LEU A 15 -3.72 6.54 -1.12
N THR A 16 -4.33 7.53 -0.48
CA THR A 16 -5.18 8.52 -1.16
C THR A 16 -4.70 9.97 -0.96
N SER A 17 -3.70 10.18 -0.09
CA SER A 17 -3.18 11.50 0.22
C SER A 17 -1.76 11.67 -0.32
N GLY A 18 -1.48 12.82 -0.93
CA GLY A 18 -0.15 13.18 -1.40
C GLY A 18 0.09 12.86 -2.88
N ASP A 19 1.32 13.11 -3.31
CA ASP A 19 1.78 12.82 -4.66
C ASP A 19 1.95 11.32 -4.91
N SER A 20 2.21 10.97 -6.17
CA SER A 20 2.34 9.56 -6.58
C SER A 20 3.47 8.84 -5.85
N GLU A 21 4.55 9.53 -5.50
CA GLU A 21 5.69 8.95 -4.76
C GLU A 21 5.30 8.57 -3.32
N THR A 22 4.54 9.42 -2.65
CA THR A 22 3.97 9.15 -1.33
C THR A 22 3.04 7.94 -1.37
N ARG A 23 2.14 7.88 -2.38
CA ARG A 23 1.23 6.73 -2.57
C ARG A 23 1.99 5.44 -2.80
N ILE A 24 3.00 5.45 -3.68
CA ILE A 24 3.85 4.27 -3.97
C ILE A 24 4.59 3.80 -2.71
N THR A 25 5.10 4.73 -1.91
CA THR A 25 5.80 4.39 -0.66
C THR A 25 4.86 3.68 0.33
N ALA A 26 3.64 4.18 0.48
CA ALA A 26 2.61 3.57 1.33
C ALA A 26 2.21 2.18 0.83
N ILE A 27 1.98 2.03 -0.48
CA ILE A 27 1.66 0.75 -1.13
C ILE A 27 2.78 -0.28 -0.87
N ALA A 28 4.03 0.11 -1.07
CA ALA A 28 5.18 -0.77 -0.85
C ALA A 28 5.35 -1.15 0.63
N ALA A 29 4.98 -0.26 1.56
CA ALA A 29 4.98 -0.57 2.99
C ALA A 29 3.91 -1.63 3.33
N LEU A 30 2.70 -1.48 2.81
CA LEU A 30 1.61 -2.47 3.01
C LEU A 30 1.95 -3.83 2.42
N GLY A 31 2.51 -3.87 1.20
CA GLY A 31 2.96 -5.12 0.58
C GLY A 31 4.06 -5.83 1.40
N ARG A 32 4.99 -5.06 1.97
CA ARG A 32 6.04 -5.60 2.85
C ARG A 32 5.49 -6.13 4.18
N LEU A 33 4.51 -5.42 4.75
CA LEU A 33 3.82 -5.81 5.98
C LEU A 33 3.09 -7.15 5.82
N GLY A 34 2.51 -7.40 4.63
CA GLY A 34 1.87 -8.68 4.34
C GLY A 34 0.51 -8.87 5.03
N ASP A 35 -0.07 -7.79 5.58
CA ASP A 35 -1.34 -7.84 6.29
C ASP A 35 -2.52 -7.94 5.31
N ILE A 36 -3.34 -8.97 5.45
CA ILE A 36 -4.51 -9.22 4.60
C ILE A 36 -5.53 -8.07 4.65
N ARG A 37 -5.54 -7.28 5.73
CA ARG A 37 -6.41 -6.10 5.86
C ARG A 37 -6.09 -5.03 4.81
N ALA A 38 -4.89 -5.07 4.20
CA ALA A 38 -4.49 -4.14 3.15
C ALA A 38 -5.04 -4.50 1.77
N ILE A 39 -5.62 -5.69 1.59
CA ILE A 39 -6.08 -6.18 0.28
C ILE A 39 -7.17 -5.28 -0.31
N GLU A 40 -8.26 -5.02 0.42
CA GLU A 40 -9.34 -4.17 -0.08
C GLU A 40 -8.87 -2.72 -0.40
N PRO A 41 -8.12 -2.05 0.50
CA PRO A 41 -7.53 -0.74 0.22
C PRO A 41 -6.65 -0.73 -1.03
N LEU A 42 -5.71 -1.67 -1.16
CA LEU A 42 -4.81 -1.76 -2.32
C LEU A 42 -5.56 -2.09 -3.62
N PHE A 43 -6.63 -2.87 -3.54
CA PHE A 43 -7.47 -3.18 -4.70
C PHE A 43 -8.11 -1.92 -5.30
N ARG A 44 -8.50 -0.94 -4.47
CA ARG A 44 -8.99 0.36 -4.97
C ARG A 44 -7.90 1.14 -5.68
N VAL A 45 -6.66 1.05 -5.21
CA VAL A 45 -5.50 1.73 -5.81
C VAL A 45 -5.09 1.11 -7.16
N CYS A 46 -5.43 -0.16 -7.42
CA CYS A 46 -5.29 -0.74 -8.75
C CYS A 46 -6.11 0.00 -9.84
N MET A 47 -7.04 0.86 -9.44
CA MET A 47 -7.85 1.71 -10.31
C MET A 47 -7.42 3.20 -10.29
N ASP A 48 -6.31 3.56 -9.64
CA ASP A 48 -5.74 4.94 -9.64
C ASP A 48 -5.49 5.40 -11.08
N GLU A 49 -5.45 6.70 -11.40
CA GLU A 49 -5.18 7.14 -12.77
C GLU A 49 -3.70 6.98 -13.16
N ASP A 50 -2.80 7.06 -12.18
CA ASP A 50 -1.36 6.97 -12.37
C ASP A 50 -0.93 5.52 -12.57
N ASN A 51 -0.31 5.23 -13.72
CA ASN A 51 0.12 3.89 -14.08
C ASN A 51 1.19 3.32 -13.14
N LEU A 52 2.07 4.16 -12.58
CA LEU A 52 3.09 3.71 -11.61
C LEU A 52 2.42 3.29 -10.30
N VAL A 53 1.42 4.05 -9.87
CA VAL A 53 0.64 3.75 -8.67
C VAL A 53 -0.16 2.45 -8.85
N LYS A 54 -0.81 2.27 -10.00
CA LYS A 54 -1.48 1.00 -10.34
C LYS A 54 -0.52 -0.17 -10.27
N GLN A 55 0.65 -0.05 -10.91
CA GLN A 55 1.62 -1.15 -10.96
C GLN A 55 2.09 -1.53 -9.55
N ALA A 56 2.45 -0.54 -8.73
CA ALA A 56 2.86 -0.75 -7.35
C ALA A 56 1.77 -1.49 -6.55
N ALA A 57 0.49 -1.16 -6.76
CA ALA A 57 -0.61 -1.82 -6.05
C ALA A 57 -0.75 -3.31 -6.41
N HIS A 58 -0.59 -3.66 -7.68
CA HIS A 58 -0.60 -5.06 -8.12
C HIS A 58 0.57 -5.86 -7.51
N GLU A 59 1.76 -5.27 -7.48
CA GLU A 59 2.96 -5.88 -6.88
C GLU A 59 2.78 -6.09 -5.36
N ALA A 60 2.22 -5.12 -4.66
CA ALA A 60 1.94 -5.22 -3.23
C ALA A 60 0.90 -6.31 -2.92
N LEU A 61 -0.17 -6.41 -3.71
CA LEU A 61 -1.17 -7.48 -3.57
C LEU A 61 -0.57 -8.86 -3.79
N ALA A 62 0.28 -9.02 -4.81
CA ALA A 62 0.99 -10.27 -5.06
C ALA A 62 1.92 -10.64 -3.89
N ALA A 63 2.65 -9.65 -3.33
CA ALA A 63 3.51 -9.87 -2.18
C ALA A 63 2.75 -10.32 -0.93
N ILE A 64 1.56 -9.73 -0.66
CA ILE A 64 0.68 -10.17 0.43
C ILE A 64 0.24 -11.62 0.22
N ALA A 65 -0.21 -11.96 -0.99
CA ALA A 65 -0.66 -13.32 -1.31
C ALA A 65 0.45 -14.37 -1.18
N MET A 66 1.71 -14.01 -1.47
CA MET A 66 2.86 -14.90 -1.28
C MET A 66 3.23 -15.09 0.20
N LYS A 67 3.02 -14.07 1.04
CA LYS A 67 3.35 -14.09 2.48
C LYS A 67 2.26 -14.70 3.35
N SER A 68 1.03 -14.74 2.86
CA SER A 68 -0.12 -15.34 3.56
C SER A 68 -0.22 -16.87 3.37
N ARG A 69 0.82 -17.53 2.85
CA ARG A 69 0.89 -19.00 2.68
C ARG A 69 1.49 -19.70 3.88
#